data_AF-A0A5R8WJ08-F1
#
_entry.id   AF-A0A5R8WJ08-F1
#
_cell.length_a   1.000
_cell.length_b   1.000
_cell.length_c   1.000
_cell.angle_alpha   90.00
_cell.angle_beta   90.00
_cell.angle_gamma   90.00
#
_symmetry.space_group_name_H-M   'P 1'
#
loop_
_entity.id
_entity.type
_entity.pdbx_description
1 polymer ?
#
loop_
_entity_poly.entity_id
_entity_poly.type
_entity_poly.pdbx_seq_one_letter_code
_entity_poly.pdbx_strand_id
1 'polypeptide(L)' 'MQEVEVLFMVTRNGGGTREERIKTRVDSSTLNAASGDVGRRKLDGWAKQFFPADKEARVLYMKRL' A
#
# COMPACT_ATOMS: atom_id res chain seq x y z
N MET A 1 -10.33 5.59 -12.95
CA MET A 1 -9.15 5.48 -12.08
C MET A 1 -8.84 6.87 -11.52
N GLN A 2 -8.30 6.95 -10.31
CA GLN A 2 -7.99 8.20 -9.59
C GLN A 2 -6.53 8.22 -9.20
N GLU A 3 -5.90 9.40 -9.26
CA GLU A 3 -4.53 9.58 -8.77
C GLU A 3 -4.52 9.68 -7.25
N VAL A 4 -3.62 8.93 -6.64
CA VAL A 4 -3.48 8.84 -5.19
C VAL A 4 -2.01 8.86 -4.79
N GLU A 5 -1.74 9.36 -3.59
CA GLU A 5 -0.49 9.13 -2.87
C GLU A 5 -0.73 8.07 -1.80
N VAL A 6 0.17 7.09 -1.74
CA VAL A 6 0.04 5.91 -0.87
C VAL A 6 1.31 5.77 -0.04
N LEU A 7 1.13 5.67 1.27
CA LEU A 7 2.19 5.36 2.23
C LEU A 7 2.15 3.88 2.54
N PHE A 8 3.27 3.21 2.32
CA PHE A 8 3.47 1.79 2.62
C PHE A 8 4.41 1.62 3.80
N MET A 9 4.18 0.59 4.60
CA MET A 9 5.20 -0.01 5.45
C MET A 9 5.71 -1.27 4.77
N VAL A 10 7.02 -1.32 4.53
CA VAL A 10 7.68 -2.41 3.81
C VAL A 10 8.67 -3.10 4.74
N THR A 11 8.49 -4.41 4.92
CA THR A 11 9.40 -5.26 5.71
C THR A 11 10.37 -5.95 4.76
N ARG A 12 11.68 -5.80 4.98
CA ARG A 12 12.72 -6.43 4.15
C ARG A 12 12.86 -7.93 4.45
N ASN A 13 13.37 -8.70 3.49
CA ASN A 13 13.62 -10.15 3.66
C ASN A 13 14.62 -10.48 4.79
N GLY A 14 15.61 -9.61 5.03
CA GLY A 14 16.57 -9.76 6.13
C GLY A 14 16.12 -9.15 7.47
N GLY A 15 14.85 -8.74 7.59
CA GLY A 15 14.34 -7.99 8.74
C GLY A 15 14.47 -6.48 8.60
N GLY A 16 13.76 -5.76 9.47
CA GLY A 16 13.64 -4.30 9.44
C GLY A 16 12.49 -3.79 8.57
N THR A 17 11.93 -2.64 8.96
CA THR A 17 10.82 -1.97 8.28
C THR A 17 11.24 -0.60 7.77
N ARG A 18 10.69 -0.19 6.64
CA ARG A 18 10.81 1.18 6.11
C ARG A 18 9.46 1.69 5.63
N GLU A 19 9.30 3.01 5.61
CA GLU A 19 8.15 3.66 5.00
C GLU A 19 8.48 4.12 3.58
N GLU A 20 7.55 3.92 2.65
CA GLU A 20 7.70 4.30 1.24
C GLU A 20 6.45 5.05 0.78
N ARG A 21 6.61 6.18 0.08
CA ARG A 21 5.51 6.93 -0.52
C ARG A 21 5.54 6.79 -2.04
N ILE A 22 4.44 6.36 -2.63
CA ILE A 22 4.30 6.22 -4.09
C ILE A 22 3.05 6.96 -4.55
N LYS A 23 3.19 7.69 -5.66
CA LYS A 23 2.05 8.23 -6.41
C LYS A 23 1.65 7.23 -7.49
N THR A 24 0.38 6.83 -7.50
CA THR A 24 -0.13 5.84 -8.45
C THR A 24 -1.58 6.10 -8.79
N ARG A 25 -2.13 5.34 -9.74
CA ARG A 25 -3.54 5.35 -10.10
C ARG A 25 -4.22 4.10 -9.57
N VAL A 26 -5.36 4.28 -8.91
CA VAL A 26 -6.18 3.18 -8.38
C VAL A 26 -7.61 3.28 -8.88
N ASP A 27 -8.32 2.16 -8.89
CA ASP A 27 -9.77 2.17 -9.08
C ASP A 27 -10.50 2.55 -7.79
N SER A 28 -11.81 2.79 -7.91
CA SER A 28 -12.64 3.15 -6.75
C SER A 28 -12.73 2.04 -5.72
N SER A 29 -12.55 0.76 -6.11
CA SER A 29 -12.65 -0.38 -5.21
C SER A 29 -11.45 -0.46 -4.27
N THR A 30 -10.24 -0.25 -4.79
CA THR A 30 -8.98 -0.21 -4.06
C THR A 30 -8.98 0.98 -3.10
N LEU A 31 -9.46 2.13 -3.57
CA LEU A 31 -9.56 3.32 -2.72
C LEU A 31 -10.56 3.13 -1.58
N ASN A 32 -11.72 2.54 -1.84
CA ASN A 32 -12.70 2.24 -0.81
C ASN A 32 -12.14 1.22 0.20
N ALA A 33 -11.41 0.20 -0.29
CA ALA A 33 -10.72 -0.75 0.57
C ALA A 33 -9.63 -0.09 1.43
N ALA A 34 -9.02 1.02 1.02
CA ALA A 34 -8.05 1.72 1.86
C ALA A 34 -8.67 2.42 3.08
N SER A 35 -10.00 2.45 3.20
CA SER A 35 -10.71 3.06 4.34
C SER A 35 -10.76 2.09 5.53
N GLY A 36 -10.10 2.46 6.64
CA GLY A 36 -10.04 1.65 7.88
C GLY A 36 -8.94 0.59 7.88
N ASP A 37 -8.60 0.05 9.07
CA ASP A 37 -7.50 -0.92 9.24
C ASP A 37 -7.78 -2.27 8.57
N VAL A 38 -9.02 -2.78 8.70
CA VAL A 38 -9.43 -4.06 8.09
C VAL A 38 -9.35 -3.99 6.57
N GLY A 39 -9.77 -2.86 5.99
CA GLY A 39 -9.68 -2.64 4.56
C GLY A 39 -8.23 -2.58 4.08
N ARG A 40 -7.36 -1.86 4.80
CA ARG A 40 -5.92 -1.76 4.46
C ARG A 40 -5.21 -3.12 4.43
N ARG A 41 -5.53 -4.05 5.33
CA ARG A 41 -4.98 -5.42 5.27
C ARG A 41 -5.41 -6.20 4.03
N LYS A 42 -6.62 -5.97 3.51
CA LYS A 42 -7.06 -6.59 2.24
C LYS A 42 -6.21 -6.12 1.04
N LEU A 43 -5.50 -5.00 1.19
CA LEU A 43 -4.61 -4.46 0.18
C LEU A 43 -3.17 -4.97 0.29
N ASP A 44 -2.82 -5.86 1.22
CA ASP A 44 -1.43 -6.35 1.37
C ASP A 44 -0.94 -7.04 0.09
N GLY A 45 -1.79 -7.84 -0.56
CA GLY A 45 -1.46 -8.47 -1.85
C GLY A 45 -1.29 -7.45 -2.99
N TRP A 46 -2.03 -6.36 -2.96
CA TRP A 46 -1.88 -5.25 -3.91
C TRP A 46 -0.59 -4.45 -3.63
N ALA A 47 -0.32 -4.11 -2.37
CA ALA A 47 0.90 -3.43 -1.93
C ALA A 47 2.15 -4.23 -2.29
N LYS A 48 2.07 -5.57 -2.23
CA LYS A 48 3.17 -6.47 -2.57
C LYS A 48 3.63 -6.35 -4.02
N GLN A 49 2.75 -5.94 -4.93
CA GLN A 49 3.08 -5.74 -6.36
C GLN A 49 4.10 -4.62 -6.57
N PHE A 50 4.15 -3.62 -5.67
CA PHE A 50 5.14 -2.53 -5.72
C PHE A 50 6.50 -2.93 -5.13
N PHE A 51 6.52 -3.94 -4.25
CA PHE A 51 7.71 -4.37 -3.52
C PHE A 51 7.89 -5.90 -3.62
N PRO A 52 8.06 -6.46 -4.83
CA PRO A 52 8.11 -7.90 -5.03
C PRO A 52 9.31 -8.55 -4.32
N ALA A 53 10.43 -7.85 -4.21
CA ALA A 53 11.67 -8.34 -3.61
C ALA A 53 11.72 -8.24 -2.07
N ASP A 54 10.79 -7.52 -1.43
CA ASP A 54 10.73 -7.40 0.03
C ASP A 54 10.03 -8.62 0.66
N LYS A 55 9.80 -8.66 1.97
CA LYS A 55 9.05 -9.73 2.65
C LYS A 55 7.56 -9.42 2.66
N GLU A 56 7.20 -8.26 3.19
CA GLU A 56 5.82 -7.79 3.34
C GLU A 56 5.72 -6.33 2.91
N ALA A 57 4.55 -5.94 2.42
CA ALA A 57 4.20 -4.55 2.17
C ALA A 57 2.75 -4.34 2.63
N ARG A 58 2.51 -3.28 3.40
CA ARG A 58 1.18 -2.95 3.95
C ARG A 58 0.86 -1.50 3.66
N VAL A 59 -0.40 -1.23 3.32
CA VAL A 59 -0.88 0.15 3.15
C VAL A 59 -1.09 0.77 4.52
N LEU A 60 -0.38 1.85 4.83
CA LEU A 60 -0.62 2.63 6.05
C LEU A 60 -1.63 3.75 5.81
N TYR A 61 -1.55 4.42 4.67
CA TYR A 61 -2.37 5.58 4.35
C TYR A 61 -2.51 5.74 2.83
N MET A 62 -3.66 6.26 2.39
CA MET A 62 -3.94 6.56 0.99
C MET A 62 -4.74 7.86 0.90
N LYS A 63 -4.31 8.77 0.03
CA LYS A 63 -4.94 10.08 -0.19
C LYS A 63 -5.14 10.33 -1.68
N ARG A 64 -6.33 10.79 -2.07
CA ARG A 64 -6.57 11.33 -3.41
C ARG A 64 -5.72 12.59 -3.63
N LEU A 65 -5.12 12.71 -4.81
CA LEU A 65 -4.39 13.91 -5.26
C LEU A 65 -5.29 14.81 -6.10
#